data_AF-A0AAW1R4J5-F1
#
_entry.id   AF-A0AAW1R4J5-F1
#
_cell.length_a   1.000
_cell.length_b   1.000
_cell.length_c   1.000
_cell.angle_alpha   90.00
_cell.angle_beta   90.00
_cell.angle_gamma   90.00
#
_symmetry.space_group_name_H-M   'P 1'
#
loop_
_entity.id
_entity.type
_entity.pdbx_description
1 polymer ?
#
loop_
_entity_poly.entity_id
_entity_poly.type
_entity_poly.pdbx_seq_one_letter_code
_entity_poly.pdbx_strand_id
1 'polypeptide(L)'
;MASATTCFTCFSTSLSLRDGVLVCDVCGTQSQSFVEETQEFQTGVDDSRYRRRHGSVHQARNQGRLVEEAVKLDTPKLACCYCHCLQHGLQKQVAALCELAGSPKPELSDMVQRLWFAFLASTQLLEPVFVRDGVSSRTRRPVPEETAEAAEAPAGVASKSEADALHALLHHVAPPETLLAVCFLGCWYLREAVSAMDIVRWAQSGQLPFLSLSSVCEQVVVQHDVLLPAVWLQPAGVPAPHHLVNAAAGLADLVNLPKPPVNAGALIHRYLLELGLPEGLGAAAMHIFAVHRAGSDHMQLTKQANLKARALGPSCYPLFPGEVSQLEDSGSLHQYLAYLQDQVFPGYAPPEDVGDFHRILKSIESEPPCGEPPSTPGVSTQHTSIDQGNVPQAVLGEYTLWGKAWSWKALHVHPDYAAVLCACATHLWLHPLHLHHLLCQLEVEVCKADAEAHEALVQGE
;
A
#
# COMPACT_ATOMS: atom_id res chain seq x y z
N MET A 1 -2.27 -15.49 27.32
CA MET A 1 -1.63 -14.92 26.11
C MET A 1 -2.65 -15.02 25.01
N ALA A 2 -3.25 -13.90 24.59
CA ALA A 2 -4.20 -13.89 23.48
C ALA A 2 -3.40 -13.81 22.17
N SER A 3 -3.20 -14.94 21.51
CA SER A 3 -2.74 -14.97 20.12
C SER A 3 -3.81 -14.31 19.27
N ALA A 4 -3.48 -13.20 18.60
CA ALA A 4 -4.40 -12.53 17.69
C ALA A 4 -4.75 -13.49 16.54
N THR A 5 -5.96 -14.02 16.55
CA THR A 5 -6.50 -14.89 15.51
C THR A 5 -6.92 -14.03 14.32
N THR A 6 -6.23 -14.16 13.19
CA THR A 6 -6.63 -13.56 11.91
C THR A 6 -7.35 -14.59 11.04
N CYS A 7 -8.33 -14.18 10.25
CA CYS A 7 -8.97 -15.05 9.27
C CYS A 7 -7.94 -15.54 8.23
N PHE A 8 -7.83 -16.85 8.00
CA PHE A 8 -6.85 -17.40 7.04
C PHE A 8 -7.20 -17.12 5.56
N THR A 9 -8.46 -16.77 5.27
CA THR A 9 -8.92 -16.53 3.89
C THR A 9 -8.77 -15.06 3.49
N CYS A 10 -9.16 -14.12 4.35
CA CYS A 10 -9.14 -12.69 4.02
C CYS A 10 -8.24 -11.84 4.94
N PHE A 11 -7.54 -12.46 5.89
CA PHE A 11 -6.64 -11.80 6.85
C PHE A 11 -7.27 -10.74 7.75
N SER A 12 -8.60 -10.63 7.76
CA SER A 12 -9.31 -9.75 8.71
C SER A 12 -9.05 -10.19 10.16
N THR A 13 -8.87 -9.21 11.04
CA THR A 13 -8.78 -9.39 12.50
C THR A 13 -10.16 -9.40 13.18
N SER A 14 -11.24 -9.19 12.43
CA SER A 14 -12.61 -9.17 12.94
C SER A 14 -13.24 -10.57 12.84
N LEU A 15 -13.21 -11.31 13.93
CA LEU A 15 -13.85 -12.62 14.08
C LEU A 15 -14.90 -12.52 15.19
N SER A 16 -16.13 -12.96 14.92
CA SER A 16 -17.21 -13.08 15.92
C SER A 16 -17.49 -14.54 16.25
N LEU A 17 -17.79 -14.83 17.52
CA LEU A 17 -18.20 -16.17 17.96
C LEU A 17 -19.67 -16.39 17.58
N ARG A 18 -19.94 -17.34 16.69
CA ARG A 18 -21.29 -17.76 16.29
C ARG A 18 -21.40 -19.27 16.42
N ASP A 19 -22.36 -19.75 17.21
CA ASP A 19 -22.62 -21.17 17.43
C ASP A 19 -21.39 -21.98 17.90
N GLY A 20 -20.56 -21.40 18.77
CA GLY A 20 -19.35 -22.04 19.33
C GLY A 20 -18.14 -22.07 18.38
N VAL A 21 -18.22 -21.40 17.23
CA VAL A 21 -17.10 -21.31 16.27
C VAL A 21 -16.77 -19.83 16.00
N LEU A 22 -15.49 -19.49 15.87
CA LEU A 22 -15.08 -18.16 15.40
C LEU A 22 -15.31 -18.04 13.89
N VAL A 23 -16.12 -17.06 13.48
CA VAL A 23 -16.48 -16.77 12.10
C VAL A 23 -15.98 -15.38 11.73
N CYS A 24 -15.35 -15.23 10.55
CA CYS A 24 -14.94 -13.93 10.05
C CYS A 24 -16.13 -13.04 9.69
N ASP A 25 -16.14 -11.81 10.23
CA ASP A 25 -17.20 -10.83 9.96
C ASP A 25 -17.19 -10.32 8.51
N VAL A 26 -16.04 -10.44 7.82
CA VAL A 26 -15.86 -9.93 6.45
C VAL A 26 -16.22 -10.99 5.41
N CYS A 27 -15.71 -12.22 5.55
CA CYS A 27 -15.86 -13.25 4.51
C CYS A 27 -16.67 -14.48 4.96
N GLY A 28 -17.16 -14.53 6.21
CA GLY A 28 -17.97 -15.63 6.72
C GLY A 28 -17.22 -16.94 6.96
N THR A 29 -15.90 -16.99 6.75
CA THR A 29 -15.11 -18.22 6.91
C THR A 29 -14.95 -18.58 8.39
N GLN A 30 -15.22 -19.85 8.73
CA GLN A 30 -14.99 -20.44 10.05
C GLN A 30 -13.51 -20.73 10.29
N SER A 31 -12.98 -20.33 11.46
CA SER A 31 -11.62 -20.68 11.85
C SER A 31 -11.55 -22.15 12.30
N GLN A 32 -10.69 -22.96 11.68
CA GLN A 32 -10.53 -24.37 12.03
C GLN A 32 -9.69 -24.62 13.30
N SER A 33 -9.00 -23.59 13.79
CA SER A 33 -8.07 -23.69 14.92
C SER A 33 -8.66 -23.32 16.27
N PHE A 34 -9.94 -22.94 16.33
CA PHE A 34 -10.61 -22.58 17.56
C PHE A 34 -11.34 -23.79 18.14
N VAL A 35 -10.86 -24.27 19.30
CA VAL A 35 -11.56 -25.24 20.14
C VAL A 35 -11.95 -24.50 21.42
N GLU A 36 -13.24 -24.36 21.67
CA GLU A 36 -13.74 -23.83 22.93
C GLU A 36 -13.51 -24.88 24.02
N GLU A 37 -12.45 -24.71 24.83
CA GLU A 37 -12.29 -25.47 26.07
C GLU A 37 -13.35 -24.98 27.07
N THR A 38 -14.53 -25.60 27.06
CA THR A 38 -15.50 -25.46 28.13
C THR A 38 -14.95 -26.16 29.38
N GLN A 39 -14.25 -25.40 30.23
CA GLN A 39 -13.96 -25.87 31.60
C GLN A 39 -15.27 -25.92 32.38
N GLU A 40 -15.95 -27.07 32.32
CA GLU A 40 -17.00 -27.41 33.27
C GLU A 40 -16.36 -27.56 34.66
N PHE A 41 -16.35 -26.46 35.42
CA PHE A 41 -16.10 -26.50 36.85
C PHE A 41 -17.25 -27.25 37.51
N GLN A 42 -17.14 -28.58 37.61
CA GLN A 42 -17.88 -29.34 38.60
C GLN A 42 -17.37 -28.94 39.99
N THR A 43 -18.05 -28.00 40.62
CA THR A 43 -17.95 -27.74 42.06
C THR A 43 -18.57 -28.91 42.82
N GLY A 44 -17.92 -30.07 42.75
CA GLY A 44 -18.11 -31.17 43.68
C GLY A 44 -17.48 -30.77 45.00
N VAL A 45 -18.31 -30.52 45.99
CA VAL A 45 -17.91 -30.48 47.40
C VAL A 45 -17.30 -31.84 47.71
N ASP A 46 -15.98 -31.94 47.77
CA ASP A 46 -15.36 -33.07 48.43
C ASP A 46 -14.28 -32.63 49.42
N ASP A 47 -14.51 -33.10 50.63
CA ASP A 47 -13.87 -32.76 51.87
C ASP A 47 -12.52 -33.49 51.92
N SER A 48 -11.41 -32.73 51.91
CA SER A 48 -10.07 -33.32 52.09
C SER A 48 -9.13 -32.31 52.72
N ARG A 49 -9.47 -31.90 53.95
CA ARG A 49 -8.48 -31.53 54.96
C ARG A 49 -7.59 -32.75 55.23
N TYR A 50 -6.30 -32.62 54.90
CA TYR A 50 -5.10 -33.29 55.46
C TYR A 50 -4.15 -33.80 54.37
N ARG A 51 -3.15 -32.99 54.02
CA ARG A 51 -1.73 -33.37 54.17
C ARG A 51 -0.80 -32.19 53.88
N ARG A 52 -0.27 -31.66 54.99
CA ARG A 52 1.06 -31.06 55.19
C ARG A 52 1.84 -30.60 53.96
N ARG A 53 1.98 -29.28 53.89
CA ARG A 53 3.20 -28.57 53.49
C ARG A 53 4.46 -29.23 54.07
N HIS A 54 5.52 -29.26 53.26
CA HIS A 54 6.96 -29.13 53.55
C HIS A 54 7.76 -30.10 52.67
N GLY A 55 8.12 -29.66 51.45
CA GLY A 55 9.05 -30.43 50.60
C GLY A 55 9.31 -29.88 49.19
N SER A 56 8.38 -29.14 48.57
CA SER A 56 8.46 -28.86 47.13
C SER A 56 9.11 -27.53 46.72
N VAL A 57 9.42 -26.62 47.65
CA VAL A 57 9.95 -25.28 47.30
C VAL A 57 11.44 -25.32 46.92
N HIS A 58 12.21 -26.31 47.38
CA HIS A 58 13.63 -26.42 46.99
C HIS A 58 13.85 -27.16 45.66
N GLN A 59 12.91 -27.99 45.22
CA GLN A 59 13.07 -28.77 43.99
C GLN A 59 12.68 -27.96 42.73
N ALA A 60 11.66 -27.10 42.82
CA ALA A 60 11.34 -26.13 41.77
C ALA A 60 12.45 -25.08 41.56
N ARG A 61 13.19 -24.74 42.63
CA ARG A 61 14.30 -23.78 42.55
C ARG A 61 15.57 -24.35 41.92
N ASN A 62 15.77 -25.67 41.95
CA ASN A 62 16.89 -26.33 41.26
C ASN A 62 16.54 -26.77 39.82
N GLN A 63 15.28 -27.06 39.50
CA GLN A 63 14.86 -27.30 38.10
C GLN A 63 14.80 -26.01 37.28
N GLY A 64 14.41 -24.87 37.87
CA GLY A 64 14.54 -23.56 37.21
C GLY A 64 16.00 -23.17 36.94
N ARG A 65 16.92 -23.52 37.85
CA ARG A 65 18.34 -23.14 37.76
C ARG A 65 19.17 -23.98 36.78
N LEU A 66 18.68 -25.14 36.33
CA LEU A 66 19.33 -25.97 35.30
C LEU A 66 18.77 -25.73 33.88
N VAL A 67 17.60 -25.09 33.73
CA VAL A 67 17.07 -24.63 32.43
C VAL A 67 17.41 -23.16 32.19
N GLU A 68 17.74 -22.42 33.24
CA GLU A 68 18.20 -21.03 33.21
C GLU A 68 19.73 -20.94 33.32
N GLU A 69 20.44 -21.99 32.87
CA GLU A 69 21.79 -21.79 32.36
C GLU A 69 21.62 -20.96 31.09
N ALA A 70 21.51 -19.65 31.30
CA ALA A 70 21.32 -18.65 30.27
C ALA A 70 22.40 -18.88 29.22
N VAL A 71 22.05 -19.61 28.17
CA VAL A 71 22.85 -19.72 26.96
C VAL A 71 23.07 -18.27 26.56
N LYS A 72 24.30 -17.79 26.80
CA LYS A 72 24.66 -16.42 26.48
C LYS A 72 24.27 -16.22 25.03
N LEU A 73 23.36 -15.28 24.81
CA LEU A 73 22.81 -15.01 23.50
C LEU A 73 23.98 -14.54 22.61
N ASP A 74 24.42 -15.41 21.70
CA ASP A 74 25.51 -15.06 20.78
C ASP A 74 24.95 -14.13 19.71
N THR A 75 24.93 -12.83 20.03
CA THR A 75 24.27 -11.80 19.20
C THR A 75 24.84 -11.71 17.78
N PRO A 76 26.16 -11.81 17.53
CA PRO A 76 26.69 -11.90 16.17
C PRO A 76 26.22 -13.15 15.42
N LYS A 77 26.19 -14.32 16.08
CA LYS A 77 25.74 -15.58 15.44
C LYS A 77 24.26 -15.51 15.06
N LEU A 78 23.43 -14.90 15.90
CA LEU A 78 22.01 -14.63 15.61
C LEU A 78 21.82 -13.65 14.45
N ALA A 79 22.56 -12.55 14.43
CA ALA A 79 22.51 -11.58 13.33
C ALA A 79 22.93 -12.22 11.99
N CYS A 80 23.96 -13.07 12.01
CA CYS A 80 24.40 -13.84 10.85
C CYS A 80 23.30 -14.82 10.38
N CYS A 81 22.71 -15.59 11.31
CA CYS A 81 21.59 -16.48 11.00
C CYS A 81 20.40 -15.73 10.39
N TYR A 82 20.06 -14.55 10.93
CA TYR A 82 19.01 -13.69 10.39
C TYR A 82 19.31 -13.25 8.95
N CYS A 83 20.52 -12.75 8.69
CA CYS A 83 20.94 -12.33 7.35
C CYS A 83 20.92 -13.50 6.34
N HIS A 84 21.31 -14.70 6.77
CA HIS A 84 21.21 -15.90 5.92
C HIS A 84 19.76 -16.31 5.65
N CYS A 85 18.85 -16.17 6.61
CA CYS A 85 17.42 -16.38 6.37
C CYS A 85 16.89 -15.38 5.34
N LEU A 86 17.20 -14.10 5.49
CA LEU A 86 16.82 -13.06 4.53
C LEU A 86 17.39 -13.35 3.12
N GLN A 87 18.66 -13.74 3.02
CA GLN A 87 19.30 -14.11 1.76
C GLN A 87 18.62 -15.32 1.12
N HIS A 88 18.28 -16.35 1.90
CA HIS A 88 17.58 -17.53 1.39
C HIS A 88 16.18 -17.17 0.89
N GLY A 89 15.45 -16.35 1.65
CA GLY A 89 14.16 -15.80 1.23
C GLY A 89 14.27 -15.02 -0.08
N LEU A 90 15.28 -14.17 -0.21
CA LEU A 90 15.56 -13.41 -1.43
C LEU A 90 15.79 -14.32 -2.64
N GLN A 91 16.59 -15.37 -2.48
CA GLN A 91 16.85 -16.35 -3.56
C GLN A 91 15.55 -17.01 -4.04
N LYS A 92 14.65 -17.37 -3.13
CA LYS A 92 13.34 -17.93 -3.47
C LYS A 92 12.44 -16.92 -4.15
N GLN A 93 12.44 -15.66 -3.70
CA GLN A 93 11.70 -14.57 -4.33
C GLN A 93 12.18 -14.28 -5.75
N VAL A 94 13.49 -14.24 -5.97
CA VAL A 94 14.07 -14.04 -7.31
C VAL A 94 13.74 -15.19 -8.25
N ALA A 95 13.80 -16.44 -7.76
CA ALA A 95 13.40 -17.60 -8.56
C ALA A 95 11.93 -17.49 -9.01
N ALA A 96 11.02 -17.20 -8.07
CA ALA A 96 9.61 -16.98 -8.38
C ALA A 96 9.39 -15.79 -9.33
N LEU A 97 10.15 -14.71 -9.15
CA LEU A 97 10.07 -13.51 -9.99
C LEU A 97 10.50 -13.77 -11.43
N CYS A 98 11.54 -14.59 -11.65
CA CYS A 98 11.94 -15.04 -12.98
C CYS A 98 10.82 -15.86 -13.67
N GLU A 99 10.12 -16.71 -12.92
CA GLU A 99 8.98 -17.47 -13.45
C GLU A 99 7.81 -16.55 -13.82
N LEU A 100 7.47 -15.59 -12.94
CA LEU A 100 6.38 -14.62 -13.16
C LEU A 100 6.67 -13.66 -14.32
N ALA A 101 7.93 -13.33 -14.56
CA ALA A 101 8.36 -12.50 -15.69
C ALA A 101 8.41 -13.27 -17.03
N GLY A 102 8.01 -14.55 -17.05
CA GLY A 102 7.84 -15.35 -18.26
C GLY A 102 9.13 -15.90 -18.88
N SER A 103 10.29 -15.71 -18.24
CA SER A 103 11.55 -16.34 -18.68
C SER A 103 12.62 -16.34 -17.58
N PRO A 104 13.45 -17.40 -17.48
CA PRO A 104 14.59 -17.40 -16.58
C PRO A 104 15.57 -16.31 -17.01
N LYS A 105 15.73 -15.29 -16.16
CA LYS A 105 16.64 -14.17 -16.40
C LYS A 105 17.83 -14.29 -15.46
N PRO A 106 18.95 -14.91 -15.88
CA PRO A 106 20.14 -15.00 -15.04
C PRO A 106 20.65 -13.61 -14.64
N GLU A 107 20.46 -12.62 -15.52
CA GLU A 107 20.81 -11.22 -15.26
C GLU A 107 20.08 -10.64 -14.03
N LEU A 108 18.83 -11.04 -13.80
CA LEU A 108 18.05 -10.57 -12.64
C LEU A 108 18.62 -11.15 -11.34
N SER A 109 18.96 -12.43 -11.33
CA SER A 109 19.60 -13.06 -10.19
C SER A 109 20.95 -12.42 -9.88
N ASP A 110 21.79 -12.21 -10.90
CA ASP A 110 23.08 -11.56 -10.75
C ASP A 110 22.96 -10.12 -10.22
N MET A 111 22.01 -9.34 -10.77
CA MET A 111 21.77 -7.97 -10.33
C MET A 111 21.29 -7.92 -8.88
N VAL A 112 20.28 -8.71 -8.52
CA VAL A 112 19.75 -8.78 -7.16
C VAL A 112 20.81 -9.25 -6.17
N GLN A 113 21.64 -10.21 -6.54
CA GLN A 113 22.75 -10.68 -5.71
C GLN A 113 23.76 -9.55 -5.44
N ARG A 114 24.16 -8.78 -6.47
CA ARG A 114 25.08 -7.64 -6.31
C ARG A 114 24.48 -6.56 -5.42
N LEU A 115 23.20 -6.22 -5.63
CA LEU A 115 22.47 -5.25 -4.81
C LEU A 115 22.41 -5.70 -3.34
N TRP A 116 22.10 -6.97 -3.09
CA TRP A 116 22.04 -7.54 -1.75
C TRP A 116 23.40 -7.49 -1.02
N PHE A 117 24.48 -7.89 -1.70
CA PHE A 117 25.81 -7.83 -1.09
C PHE A 117 26.30 -6.40 -0.86
N ALA A 118 26.01 -5.47 -1.78
CA ALA A 118 26.30 -4.05 -1.58
C ALA A 118 25.53 -3.47 -0.39
N PHE A 119 24.26 -3.86 -0.23
CA PHE A 119 23.44 -3.51 0.93
C PHE A 119 24.03 -4.04 2.24
N LEU A 120 24.39 -5.33 2.30
CA LEU A 120 24.99 -5.93 3.50
C LEU A 120 26.32 -5.28 3.86
N ALA A 121 27.17 -4.97 2.87
CA ALA A 121 28.43 -4.26 3.08
C ALA A 121 28.20 -2.84 3.62
N SER A 122 27.18 -2.14 3.12
CA SER A 122 26.86 -0.76 3.53
C SER A 122 26.26 -0.68 4.94
N THR A 123 25.50 -1.71 5.34
CA THR A 123 24.84 -1.77 6.66
C THR A 123 25.73 -2.31 7.77
N GLN A 124 26.84 -2.99 7.43
CA GLN A 124 27.76 -3.61 8.40
C GLN A 124 27.08 -4.61 9.34
N LEU A 125 25.92 -5.16 8.96
CA LEU A 125 25.14 -6.08 9.81
C LEU A 125 25.88 -7.38 10.15
N LEU A 126 26.85 -7.76 9.33
CA LEU A 126 27.70 -8.93 9.55
C LEU A 126 28.95 -8.62 10.38
N GLU A 127 29.23 -7.35 10.67
CA GLU A 127 30.37 -6.95 11.49
C GLU A 127 30.05 -7.12 12.99
N PRO A 128 30.77 -8.00 13.73
CA PRO A 128 30.44 -8.28 15.12
C PRO A 128 30.48 -7.06 16.03
N VAL A 129 31.36 -6.09 15.72
CA VAL A 129 31.51 -4.84 16.48
C VAL A 129 30.25 -3.99 16.33
N PHE A 130 29.75 -3.83 15.10
CA PHE A 130 28.52 -3.07 14.83
C PHE A 130 27.32 -3.63 15.58
N VAL A 131 27.12 -4.95 15.55
CA VAL A 131 26.00 -5.61 16.24
C VAL A 131 26.09 -5.44 17.75
N ARG A 132 27.28 -5.62 18.34
CA ARG A 132 27.49 -5.49 19.79
C ARG A 132 27.27 -4.05 20.27
N ASP A 133 27.81 -3.08 19.55
CA ASP A 133 27.68 -1.66 19.89
C ASP A 133 26.23 -1.19 19.69
N GLY A 134 25.59 -1.65 18.61
CA GLY A 134 24.18 -1.38 18.33
C GLY A 134 23.24 -1.90 19.42
N VAL A 135 23.44 -3.15 19.87
CA VAL A 135 22.66 -3.72 21.00
C VAL A 135 22.95 -2.96 22.29
N SER A 136 24.23 -2.69 22.60
CA SER A 136 24.64 -1.97 23.82
C SER A 136 24.07 -0.55 23.90
N SER A 137 24.00 0.16 22.77
CA SER A 137 23.43 1.50 22.70
C SER A 137 21.93 1.53 22.99
N ARG A 138 21.21 0.47 22.60
CA ARG A 138 19.75 0.35 22.78
C ARG A 138 19.34 -0.18 24.16
N THR A 139 20.19 -0.98 24.80
CA THR A 139 19.95 -1.47 26.17
C THR A 139 20.31 -0.43 27.23
N ARG A 140 21.19 0.52 26.93
CA ARG A 140 21.45 1.69 27.80
C ARG A 140 20.21 2.59 27.86
N ARG A 141 19.39 2.39 28.88
CA ARG A 141 18.39 3.38 29.29
C ARG A 141 19.11 4.71 29.60
N PRO A 142 18.62 5.86 29.09
CA PRO A 142 19.09 7.15 29.60
C PRO A 142 18.71 7.22 31.08
N VAL A 143 19.70 7.12 31.95
CA VAL A 143 19.52 7.35 33.39
C VAL A 143 19.25 8.84 33.53
N PRO A 144 18.09 9.26 34.09
CA PRO A 144 17.89 10.66 34.45
C PRO A 144 19.00 11.05 35.43
N GLU A 145 19.72 12.13 35.11
CA GLU A 145 20.95 12.56 35.76
C GLU A 145 20.73 13.15 37.18
N GLU A 146 19.75 12.68 37.93
CA GLU A 146 19.44 13.18 39.28
C GLU A 146 18.88 12.06 40.17
N THR A 147 19.78 11.36 40.85
CA THR A 147 19.78 11.06 42.30
C THR A 147 20.74 9.89 42.52
N ALA A 148 21.97 10.23 42.91
CA ALA A 148 23.01 9.29 43.26
C ALA A 148 22.79 8.78 44.69
N GLU A 149 21.83 7.89 44.91
CA GLU A 149 21.81 7.06 46.12
C GLU A 149 20.82 5.89 46.00
N ALA A 150 21.31 4.70 46.32
CA ALA A 150 20.59 3.43 46.48
C ALA A 150 20.05 2.73 45.21
N ALA A 151 20.81 1.74 44.73
CA ALA A 151 20.44 0.31 44.89
C ALA A 151 21.23 -0.56 43.90
N GLU A 152 22.05 -1.47 44.42
CA GLU A 152 22.58 -2.62 43.69
C GLU A 152 21.40 -3.49 43.20
N ALA A 153 21.00 -3.29 41.94
CA ALA A 153 20.01 -4.14 41.29
C ALA A 153 20.67 -5.46 40.84
N PRO A 154 19.98 -6.61 40.97
CA PRO A 154 20.55 -7.91 40.67
C PRO A 154 20.80 -8.08 39.16
N ALA A 155 22.02 -8.43 38.79
CA ALA A 155 22.56 -8.57 37.43
C ALA A 155 21.98 -9.73 36.59
N GLY A 156 20.72 -10.14 36.81
CA GLY A 156 20.14 -11.37 36.25
C GLY A 156 19.07 -11.21 35.16
N VAL A 157 18.59 -9.99 34.86
CA VAL A 157 17.42 -9.77 33.96
C VAL A 157 17.82 -9.36 32.53
N ALA A 158 19.12 -9.43 32.19
CA ALA A 158 19.65 -8.87 30.94
C ALA A 158 19.24 -9.62 29.64
N SER A 159 18.94 -10.92 29.71
CA SER A 159 18.84 -11.77 28.51
C SER A 159 17.65 -11.45 27.59
N LYS A 160 16.47 -11.13 28.14
CA LYS A 160 15.30 -10.78 27.33
C LYS A 160 15.44 -9.40 26.69
N SER A 161 16.00 -8.45 27.43
CA SER A 161 16.23 -7.08 26.93
C SER A 161 17.24 -7.03 25.79
N GLU A 162 18.28 -7.89 25.80
CA GLU A 162 19.27 -7.97 24.73
C GLU A 162 18.69 -8.56 23.44
N ALA A 163 17.86 -9.60 23.55
CA ALA A 163 17.17 -10.19 22.40
C ALA A 163 16.22 -9.19 21.74
N ASP A 164 15.42 -8.47 22.54
CA ASP A 164 14.50 -7.44 22.04
C ASP A 164 15.28 -6.26 21.40
N ALA A 165 16.42 -5.87 21.99
CA ALA A 165 17.29 -4.83 21.43
C ALA A 165 17.93 -5.26 20.10
N LEU A 166 18.37 -6.52 20.00
CA LEU A 166 18.89 -7.10 18.75
C LEU A 166 17.79 -7.17 17.68
N HIS A 167 16.60 -7.65 18.03
CA HIS A 167 15.44 -7.68 17.13
C HIS A 167 15.12 -6.29 16.58
N ALA A 168 15.05 -5.30 17.46
CA ALA A 168 14.79 -3.91 17.07
C ALA A 168 15.92 -3.31 16.23
N LEU A 169 17.18 -3.70 16.44
CA LEU A 169 18.30 -3.31 15.58
C LEU A 169 18.17 -3.93 14.19
N LEU A 170 17.95 -5.25 14.12
CA LEU A 170 17.84 -5.98 12.85
C LEU A 170 16.67 -5.46 12.00
N HIS A 171 15.48 -5.27 12.59
CA HIS A 171 14.33 -4.70 11.87
C HIS A 171 14.52 -3.24 11.47
N HIS A 172 15.35 -2.49 12.20
CA HIS A 172 15.62 -1.11 11.83
C HIS A 172 16.57 -1.02 10.62
N VAL A 173 17.58 -1.90 10.56
CA VAL A 173 18.62 -1.84 9.53
C VAL A 173 18.27 -2.68 8.30
N ALA A 174 17.73 -3.87 8.49
CA ALA A 174 17.33 -4.79 7.42
C ALA A 174 15.96 -5.42 7.69
N PRO A 175 14.87 -4.62 7.68
CA PRO A 175 13.52 -5.17 7.78
C PRO A 175 13.23 -6.15 6.64
N PRO A 176 12.37 -7.18 6.81
CA PRO A 176 12.02 -8.13 5.75
C PRO A 176 11.53 -7.48 4.45
N GLU A 177 10.87 -6.32 4.54
CA GLU A 177 10.39 -5.50 3.42
C GLU A 177 11.53 -5.10 2.46
N THR A 178 12.77 -5.05 2.96
CA THR A 178 13.99 -4.80 2.16
C THR A 178 14.13 -5.81 1.03
N LEU A 179 13.68 -7.06 1.23
CA LEU A 179 13.76 -8.10 0.21
C LEU A 179 12.96 -7.72 -1.05
N LEU A 180 11.73 -7.22 -0.86
CA LEU A 180 10.89 -6.74 -1.97
C LEU A 180 11.52 -5.54 -2.65
N ALA A 181 12.09 -4.62 -1.86
CA ALA A 181 12.73 -3.42 -2.37
C ALA A 181 13.97 -3.76 -3.22
N VAL A 182 14.78 -4.75 -2.81
CA VAL A 182 15.91 -5.25 -3.59
C VAL A 182 15.44 -5.94 -4.88
N CYS A 183 14.40 -6.80 -4.82
CA CYS A 183 13.81 -7.43 -6.00
C CYS A 183 13.30 -6.37 -7.01
N PHE A 184 12.53 -5.40 -6.54
CA PHE A 184 12.01 -4.32 -7.37
C PHE A 184 13.14 -3.47 -7.96
N LEU A 185 14.16 -3.14 -7.17
CA LEU A 185 15.31 -2.38 -7.65
C LEU A 185 16.09 -3.15 -8.73
N GLY A 186 16.24 -4.47 -8.58
CA GLY A 186 16.83 -5.34 -9.60
C GLY A 186 16.08 -5.29 -10.93
N CYS A 187 14.75 -5.44 -10.90
CA CYS A 187 13.89 -5.27 -12.07
C CYS A 187 14.03 -3.87 -12.68
N TRP A 188 14.08 -2.83 -11.84
CA TRP A 188 14.19 -1.45 -12.28
C TRP A 188 15.52 -1.18 -13.02
N TYR A 189 16.65 -1.70 -12.53
CA TYR A 189 17.94 -1.58 -13.21
C TYR A 189 18.01 -2.34 -14.52
N LEU A 190 17.37 -3.50 -14.60
CA LEU A 190 17.27 -4.27 -15.84
C LEU A 190 16.20 -3.72 -16.79
N ARG A 191 15.54 -2.62 -16.41
CA ARG A 191 14.47 -1.98 -17.18
C ARG A 191 13.34 -2.94 -17.53
N GLU A 192 13.06 -3.87 -16.62
CA GLU A 192 11.98 -4.82 -16.78
C GLU A 192 10.63 -4.12 -16.77
N ALA A 193 9.68 -4.67 -17.53
CA ALA A 193 8.29 -4.22 -17.51
C ALA A 193 7.58 -4.72 -16.24
N VAL A 194 8.13 -4.39 -15.07
CA VAL A 194 7.62 -4.76 -13.75
C VAL A 194 7.46 -3.48 -12.93
N SER A 195 6.24 -3.20 -12.51
CA SER A 195 5.90 -2.09 -11.63
C SER A 195 5.98 -2.49 -10.16
N ALA A 196 6.08 -1.50 -9.26
CA ALA A 196 6.01 -1.76 -7.83
C ALA A 196 4.68 -2.42 -7.41
N MET A 197 3.58 -2.10 -8.12
CA MET A 197 2.28 -2.72 -7.89
C MET A 197 2.30 -4.23 -8.16
N ASP A 198 3.05 -4.67 -9.17
CA ASP A 198 3.14 -6.09 -9.50
C ASP A 198 3.85 -6.87 -8.39
N ILE A 199 4.98 -6.35 -7.90
CA ILE A 199 5.71 -6.95 -6.76
C ILE A 199 4.82 -7.05 -5.53
N VAL A 200 4.08 -5.99 -5.21
CA VAL A 200 3.13 -5.96 -4.08
C VAL A 200 2.03 -7.00 -4.28
N ARG A 201 1.41 -7.04 -5.46
CA ARG A 201 0.34 -8.00 -5.79
C ARG A 201 0.84 -9.43 -5.68
N TRP A 202 2.03 -9.74 -6.22
CA TRP A 202 2.63 -11.08 -6.16
C TRP A 202 2.99 -11.50 -4.73
N ALA A 203 3.44 -10.55 -3.89
CA ALA A 203 3.68 -10.81 -2.48
C ALA A 203 2.37 -11.06 -1.71
N GLN A 204 1.29 -10.32 -2.03
CA GLN A 204 -0.02 -10.49 -1.42
C GLN A 204 -0.69 -11.81 -1.81
N SER A 205 -0.59 -12.21 -3.09
CA SER A 205 -1.16 -13.47 -3.59
C SER A 205 -0.34 -14.71 -3.20
N GLY A 206 0.83 -14.52 -2.58
CA GLY A 206 1.75 -15.60 -2.22
C GLY A 206 2.55 -16.18 -3.39
N GLN A 207 2.40 -15.62 -4.60
CA GLN A 207 3.22 -15.99 -5.76
C GLN A 207 4.70 -15.64 -5.55
N LEU A 208 4.96 -14.55 -4.81
CA LEU A 208 6.28 -14.20 -4.33
C LEU A 208 6.35 -14.48 -2.82
N PRO A 209 7.20 -15.41 -2.34
CA PRO A 209 7.20 -15.89 -0.96
C PRO A 209 7.73 -14.82 -0.01
N PHE A 210 6.83 -13.94 0.44
CA PHE A 210 7.13 -12.85 1.36
C PHE A 210 6.43 -13.02 2.70
N LEU A 211 5.10 -13.22 2.69
CA LEU A 211 4.33 -13.46 3.92
C LEU A 211 4.66 -14.81 4.56
N SER A 212 5.16 -15.77 3.77
CA SER A 212 5.62 -17.09 4.21
C SER A 212 7.14 -17.17 4.46
N LEU A 213 7.81 -16.03 4.66
CA LEU A 213 9.27 -15.98 4.81
C LEU A 213 9.80 -16.84 5.96
N SER A 214 9.10 -16.87 7.09
CA SER A 214 9.48 -17.69 8.26
C SER A 214 9.50 -19.18 7.91
N SER A 215 8.46 -19.71 7.26
CA SER A 215 8.40 -21.12 6.85
C SER A 215 9.44 -21.47 5.79
N VAL A 216 9.72 -20.53 4.88
CA VAL A 216 10.77 -20.71 3.85
C VAL A 216 12.17 -20.84 4.48
N CYS A 217 12.40 -20.21 5.63
CA CYS A 217 13.71 -20.14 6.27
C CYS A 217 13.94 -21.20 7.36
N GLU A 218 12.98 -22.07 7.66
CA GLU A 218 13.08 -23.08 8.72
C GLU A 218 14.35 -23.93 8.59
N GLN A 219 14.67 -24.36 7.37
CA GLN A 219 15.85 -25.18 7.09
C GLN A 219 17.17 -24.45 7.40
N VAL A 220 17.21 -23.13 7.18
CA VAL A 220 18.39 -22.30 7.42
C VAL A 220 18.60 -22.12 8.92
N VAL A 221 17.52 -21.90 9.69
CA VAL A 221 17.60 -21.77 11.15
C VAL A 221 18.15 -23.04 11.79
N VAL A 222 17.66 -24.21 11.35
CA VAL A 222 18.15 -25.52 11.82
C VAL A 222 19.65 -25.70 11.55
N GLN A 223 20.14 -25.28 10.38
CA GLN A 223 21.55 -25.40 10.00
C GLN A 223 22.51 -24.58 10.87
N HIS A 224 22.04 -23.46 11.44
CA HIS A 224 22.90 -22.57 12.22
C HIS A 224 23.05 -23.01 13.68
N ASP A 225 22.24 -23.97 14.14
CA ASP A 225 22.18 -24.38 15.55
C ASP A 225 21.99 -23.16 16.47
N VAL A 226 20.97 -22.36 16.14
CA VAL A 226 20.57 -21.14 16.85
C VAL A 226 19.05 -21.06 16.91
N LEU A 227 18.51 -20.63 18.06
CA LEU A 227 17.09 -20.33 18.22
C LEU A 227 16.78 -18.92 17.71
N LEU A 228 16.50 -18.79 16.41
CA LEU A 228 15.96 -17.55 15.83
C LEU A 228 14.43 -17.57 15.92
N PRO A 229 13.80 -16.65 16.68
CA PRO A 229 12.34 -16.59 16.75
C PRO A 229 11.72 -16.31 15.37
N ALA A 230 10.76 -17.13 14.95
CA ALA A 230 10.08 -16.96 13.66
C ALA A 230 9.44 -15.57 13.48
N VAL A 231 9.02 -14.93 14.57
CA VAL A 231 8.45 -13.57 14.58
C VAL A 231 9.44 -12.50 14.09
N TRP A 232 10.76 -12.75 14.14
CA TRP A 232 11.76 -11.83 13.60
C TRP A 232 11.78 -11.84 12.06
N LEU A 233 11.34 -12.94 11.45
CA LEU A 233 11.25 -13.07 10.00
C LEU A 233 9.85 -12.77 9.48
N GLN A 234 8.88 -12.53 10.36
CA GLN A 234 7.50 -12.32 9.97
C GLN A 234 7.28 -10.85 9.59
N PRO A 235 7.00 -10.54 8.31
CA PRO A 235 6.68 -9.18 7.92
C PRO A 235 5.36 -8.73 8.56
N ALA A 236 5.24 -7.43 8.84
CA ALA A 236 4.00 -6.87 9.41
C ALA A 236 2.84 -6.88 8.40
N GLY A 237 3.17 -6.92 7.12
CA GLY A 237 2.23 -6.93 6.00
C GLY A 237 2.98 -6.60 4.71
N VAL A 238 2.28 -6.63 3.57
CA VAL A 238 2.89 -6.21 2.31
C VAL A 238 2.91 -4.67 2.24
N PRO A 239 4.07 -4.04 1.96
CA PRO A 239 4.16 -2.58 1.90
C PRO A 239 3.31 -2.02 0.75
N ALA A 240 2.81 -0.79 0.92
CA ALA A 240 2.16 -0.07 -0.15
C ALA A 240 3.16 0.20 -1.32
N PRO A 241 2.71 0.27 -2.58
CA PRO A 241 3.61 0.41 -3.73
C PRO A 241 4.52 1.65 -3.66
N HIS A 242 4.03 2.77 -3.16
CA HIS A 242 4.84 3.98 -3.01
C HIS A 242 5.93 3.83 -1.93
N HIS A 243 5.65 3.12 -0.84
CA HIS A 243 6.67 2.78 0.16
C HIS A 243 7.75 1.88 -0.44
N LEU A 244 7.36 0.92 -1.29
CA LEU A 244 8.30 0.05 -1.99
C LEU A 244 9.22 0.84 -2.93
N VAL A 245 8.67 1.77 -3.71
CA VAL A 245 9.47 2.66 -4.59
C VAL A 245 10.44 3.51 -3.77
N ASN A 246 9.97 4.10 -2.66
CA ASN A 246 10.82 4.91 -1.79
C ASN A 246 11.93 4.08 -1.13
N ALA A 247 11.62 2.86 -0.69
CA ALA A 247 12.60 1.94 -0.12
C ALA A 247 13.66 1.54 -1.17
N ALA A 248 13.24 1.19 -2.39
CA ALA A 248 14.16 0.88 -3.47
C ALA A 248 15.04 2.07 -3.87
N ALA A 249 14.47 3.28 -3.89
CA ALA A 249 15.22 4.51 -4.13
C ALA A 249 16.24 4.79 -3.00
N GLY A 250 15.85 4.60 -1.74
CA GLY A 250 16.74 4.74 -0.59
C GLY A 250 17.86 3.69 -0.58
N LEU A 251 17.56 2.45 -1.01
CA LEU A 251 18.58 1.42 -1.22
C LEU A 251 19.57 1.83 -2.30
N ALA A 252 19.08 2.34 -3.44
CA ALA A 252 19.96 2.84 -4.51
C ALA A 252 20.89 3.97 -4.00
N ASP A 253 20.36 4.90 -3.19
CA ASP A 253 21.16 5.95 -2.57
C ASP A 253 22.20 5.37 -1.60
N LEU A 254 21.81 4.41 -0.75
CA LEU A 254 22.69 3.75 0.20
C LEU A 254 23.87 3.05 -0.49
N VAL A 255 23.62 2.38 -1.62
CA VAL A 255 24.67 1.70 -2.40
C VAL A 255 25.33 2.60 -3.45
N ASN A 256 25.04 3.91 -3.45
CA ASN A 256 25.57 4.90 -4.39
C ASN A 256 25.35 4.56 -5.88
N LEU A 257 24.18 4.00 -6.22
CA LEU A 257 23.83 3.68 -7.60
C LEU A 257 22.86 4.72 -8.20
N PRO A 258 23.05 5.10 -9.48
CA PRO A 258 22.19 6.08 -10.13
C PRO A 258 20.82 5.48 -10.49
N LYS A 259 19.74 6.10 -10.00
CA LYS A 259 18.36 5.67 -10.24
C LYS A 259 18.02 5.72 -11.73
N PRO A 260 17.77 4.59 -12.41
CA PRO A 260 17.46 4.58 -13.82
C PRO A 260 16.05 5.17 -14.06
N PRO A 261 15.78 5.75 -15.24
CA PRO A 261 14.42 6.17 -15.57
C PRO A 261 13.50 4.93 -15.67
N VAL A 262 12.23 5.11 -15.32
CA VAL A 262 11.20 4.07 -15.50
C VAL A 262 11.10 3.70 -16.98
N ASN A 263 11.01 2.41 -17.29
CA ASN A 263 10.83 1.93 -18.65
C ASN A 263 9.36 2.05 -19.10
N ALA A 264 8.89 3.28 -19.23
CA ALA A 264 7.49 3.58 -19.54
C ALA A 264 6.99 2.88 -20.82
N GLY A 265 7.83 2.80 -21.86
CA GLY A 265 7.47 2.13 -23.11
C GLY A 265 7.17 0.64 -22.92
N ALA A 266 8.00 -0.08 -22.17
CA ALA A 266 7.78 -1.50 -21.92
C ALA A 266 6.57 -1.75 -21.02
N LEU A 267 6.34 -0.89 -20.01
CA LEU A 267 5.15 -0.96 -19.16
C LEU A 267 3.87 -0.67 -19.95
N ILE A 268 3.85 0.39 -20.76
CA ILE A 268 2.71 0.74 -21.62
C ILE A 268 2.42 -0.41 -22.58
N HIS A 269 3.44 -0.94 -23.25
CA HIS A 269 3.27 -2.06 -24.16
C HIS A 269 2.70 -3.30 -23.46
N ARG A 270 3.23 -3.65 -22.28
CA ARG A 270 2.70 -4.75 -21.46
C ARG A 270 1.22 -4.53 -21.12
N TYR A 271 0.85 -3.34 -20.66
CA TYR A 271 -0.54 -3.04 -20.31
C TYR A 271 -1.48 -3.05 -21.51
N LEU A 272 -1.02 -2.61 -22.69
CA LEU A 272 -1.82 -2.73 -23.91
C LEU A 272 -2.12 -4.20 -24.24
N LEU A 273 -1.11 -5.09 -24.10
CA LEU A 273 -1.29 -6.52 -24.31
C LEU A 273 -2.23 -7.14 -23.27
N GLU A 274 -2.03 -6.83 -21.98
CA GLU A 274 -2.85 -7.35 -20.88
C GLU A 274 -4.32 -6.90 -20.97
N LEU A 275 -4.56 -5.69 -21.48
CA LEU A 275 -5.90 -5.13 -21.66
C LEU A 275 -6.51 -5.44 -23.03
N GLY A 276 -5.78 -6.08 -23.95
CA GLY A 276 -6.24 -6.35 -25.32
C GLY A 276 -6.48 -5.08 -26.16
N LEU A 277 -5.74 -4.00 -25.86
CA LEU A 277 -5.91 -2.70 -26.53
C LEU A 277 -5.13 -2.61 -27.85
N PRO A 278 -5.60 -1.83 -28.84
CA PRO A 278 -4.90 -1.65 -30.12
C PRO A 278 -3.49 -1.07 -29.98
N GLU A 279 -2.53 -1.59 -30.75
CA GLU A 279 -1.13 -1.16 -30.72
C GLU A 279 -0.93 0.35 -31.00
N GLY A 280 -1.81 0.96 -31.81
CA GLY A 280 -1.76 2.39 -32.12
C GLY A 280 -1.88 3.30 -30.89
N LEU A 281 -2.50 2.83 -29.81
CA LEU A 281 -2.60 3.60 -28.56
C LEU A 281 -1.27 3.73 -27.83
N GLY A 282 -0.28 2.87 -28.12
CA GLY A 282 1.04 2.94 -27.51
C GLY A 282 1.76 4.25 -27.81
N ALA A 283 1.66 4.75 -29.04
CA ALA A 283 2.25 6.03 -29.43
C ALA A 283 1.61 7.20 -28.69
N ALA A 284 0.28 7.21 -28.59
CA ALA A 284 -0.48 8.23 -27.86
C ALA A 284 -0.15 8.22 -26.35
N ALA A 285 -0.14 7.04 -25.72
CA ALA A 285 0.22 6.88 -24.31
C ALA A 285 1.66 7.32 -24.02
N MET A 286 2.60 7.00 -24.92
CA MET A 286 3.98 7.46 -24.82
C MET A 286 4.11 8.97 -24.97
N HIS A 287 3.31 9.59 -25.86
CA HIS A 287 3.28 11.04 -26.02
C HIS A 287 2.77 11.71 -24.74
N ILE A 288 1.66 11.24 -24.18
CA ILE A 288 1.12 11.73 -22.89
C ILE A 288 2.17 11.57 -21.78
N PHE A 289 2.83 10.42 -21.69
CA PHE A 289 3.90 10.21 -20.70
C PHE A 289 5.06 11.21 -20.88
N ALA A 290 5.48 11.48 -22.12
CA ALA A 290 6.55 12.43 -22.40
C ALA A 290 6.18 13.86 -22.00
N VAL A 291 4.94 14.27 -22.30
CA VAL A 291 4.37 15.59 -21.95
C VAL A 291 4.28 15.76 -20.43
N HIS A 292 3.86 14.73 -19.70
CA HIS A 292 3.62 14.79 -18.25
C HIS A 292 4.76 14.25 -17.38
N ARG A 293 5.93 13.97 -17.95
CA ARG A 293 7.06 13.46 -17.18
C ARG A 293 7.50 14.46 -16.12
N ALA A 294 7.89 13.97 -14.94
CA ALA A 294 8.46 14.83 -13.90
C ALA A 294 9.64 15.66 -14.43
N GLY A 295 9.53 16.98 -14.29
CA GLY A 295 10.51 17.95 -14.80
C GLY A 295 10.23 18.47 -16.22
N SER A 296 9.21 17.98 -16.93
CA SER A 296 8.77 18.58 -18.19
C SER A 296 8.20 19.98 -17.98
N ASP A 297 8.27 20.80 -19.03
CA ASP A 297 7.75 22.17 -18.99
C ASP A 297 6.25 22.18 -18.63
N HIS A 298 5.46 21.21 -19.10
CA HIS A 298 4.04 21.12 -18.78
C HIS A 298 3.77 20.79 -17.30
N MET A 299 4.60 19.97 -16.65
CA MET A 299 4.46 19.70 -15.21
C MET A 299 4.99 20.85 -14.35
N GLN A 300 6.00 21.57 -14.84
CA GLN A 300 6.49 22.79 -14.21
C GLN A 300 5.50 23.94 -14.35
N LEU A 301 4.81 24.05 -15.48
CA LEU A 301 3.73 25.00 -15.71
C LEU A 301 2.58 24.76 -14.74
N THR A 302 2.24 23.53 -14.37
CA THR A 302 1.24 23.28 -13.32
C THR A 302 1.73 23.70 -11.95
N LYS A 303 3.00 23.47 -11.60
CA LYS A 303 3.56 23.95 -10.32
C LYS A 303 3.68 25.48 -10.27
N GLN A 304 4.18 26.11 -11.33
CA GLN A 304 4.29 27.57 -11.42
C GLN A 304 2.93 28.23 -11.57
N ALA A 305 1.98 27.64 -12.29
CA ALA A 305 0.60 28.11 -12.35
C ALA A 305 -0.09 27.90 -11.01
N ASN A 306 0.14 26.80 -10.29
CA ASN A 306 -0.37 26.62 -8.92
C ASN A 306 0.29 27.58 -7.91
N LEU A 307 1.58 27.89 -8.07
CA LEU A 307 2.29 28.86 -7.24
C LEU A 307 1.90 30.31 -7.57
N LYS A 308 1.75 30.66 -8.86
CA LYS A 308 1.22 31.95 -9.31
C LYS A 308 -0.25 32.09 -8.94
N ALA A 309 -1.06 31.04 -9.03
CA ALA A 309 -2.45 31.02 -8.59
C ALA A 309 -2.59 31.12 -7.07
N ARG A 310 -1.63 30.58 -6.32
CA ARG A 310 -1.52 30.85 -4.87
C ARG A 310 -1.03 32.26 -4.56
N ALA A 311 -0.18 32.85 -5.39
CA ALA A 311 0.39 34.18 -5.20
C ALA A 311 -0.54 35.33 -5.67
N LEU A 312 -1.40 35.07 -6.66
CA LEU A 312 -2.33 36.04 -7.24
C LEU A 312 -3.68 36.09 -6.51
N GLY A 313 -3.86 35.32 -5.43
CA GLY A 313 -5.17 35.13 -4.82
C GLY A 313 -6.10 34.29 -5.71
N PRO A 314 -7.30 33.93 -5.23
CA PRO A 314 -8.16 32.94 -5.86
C PRO A 314 -8.79 33.44 -7.16
N SER A 315 -8.04 33.56 -8.25
CA SER A 315 -8.58 33.74 -9.60
C SER A 315 -7.49 33.48 -10.66
N CYS A 316 -7.20 32.21 -10.92
CA CYS A 316 -6.49 31.77 -12.13
C CYS A 316 -7.27 30.68 -12.88
N TYR A 317 -8.52 30.46 -12.47
CA TYR A 317 -9.51 29.67 -13.16
C TYR A 317 -10.50 30.62 -13.85
N PRO A 318 -11.30 30.15 -14.82
CA PRO A 318 -12.41 30.94 -15.35
C PRO A 318 -13.18 31.59 -14.20
N LEU A 319 -13.36 32.91 -14.30
CA LEU A 319 -13.95 33.77 -13.26
C LEU A 319 -15.17 33.09 -12.63
N PHE A 320 -15.24 33.10 -11.30
CA PHE A 320 -16.43 32.62 -10.63
C PHE A 320 -17.63 33.50 -11.03
N PRO A 321 -18.87 32.97 -11.08
CA PRO A 321 -20.05 33.77 -11.46
C PRO A 321 -20.25 35.07 -10.65
N GLY A 322 -19.70 35.15 -9.43
CA GLY A 322 -19.70 36.37 -8.60
C GLY A 322 -18.62 37.40 -8.93
N GLU A 323 -17.56 37.00 -9.65
CA GLU A 323 -16.51 37.88 -10.17
C GLU A 323 -16.90 38.43 -11.55
N VAL A 324 -17.69 37.65 -12.32
CA VAL A 324 -18.30 38.09 -13.58
C VAL A 324 -19.28 39.25 -13.35
N SER A 325 -20.00 39.26 -12.22
CA SER A 325 -20.88 40.38 -11.85
C SER A 325 -20.13 41.65 -11.42
N GLN A 326 -18.81 41.61 -11.25
CA GLN A 326 -17.98 42.80 -11.00
C GLN A 326 -17.42 43.41 -12.30
N LEU A 327 -17.57 42.71 -13.43
CA LEU A 327 -17.28 43.21 -14.78
C LEU A 327 -18.55 43.80 -15.38
N GLU A 328 -19.14 44.80 -14.71
CA GLU A 328 -20.39 45.43 -15.17
C GLU A 328 -20.23 46.24 -16.47
N ASP A 329 -18.99 46.55 -16.86
CA ASP A 329 -18.71 47.25 -18.11
C ASP A 329 -18.43 46.26 -19.25
N SER A 330 -19.33 46.25 -20.23
CA SER A 330 -19.29 45.37 -21.42
C SER A 330 -17.97 45.38 -22.19
N GLY A 331 -17.20 46.47 -22.09
CA GLY A 331 -15.87 46.59 -22.68
C GLY A 331 -14.80 45.74 -21.97
N SER A 332 -14.89 45.60 -20.65
CA SER A 332 -13.93 44.85 -19.82
C SER A 332 -14.10 43.34 -20.00
N LEU A 333 -15.33 42.87 -20.19
CA LEU A 333 -15.62 41.47 -20.49
C LEU A 333 -15.13 41.10 -21.90
N HIS A 334 -15.36 41.95 -22.90
CA HIS A 334 -14.86 41.70 -24.26
C HIS A 334 -13.32 41.71 -24.32
N GLN A 335 -12.66 42.61 -23.59
CA GLN A 335 -11.20 42.63 -23.50
C GLN A 335 -10.65 41.40 -22.77
N TYR A 336 -11.33 40.92 -21.73
CA TYR A 336 -10.95 39.70 -21.03
C TYR A 336 -11.14 38.44 -21.90
N LEU A 337 -12.26 38.34 -22.61
CA LEU A 337 -12.51 37.23 -23.55
C LEU A 337 -11.54 37.26 -24.73
N ALA A 338 -11.25 38.43 -25.30
CA ALA A 338 -10.23 38.59 -26.34
C ALA A 338 -8.84 38.23 -25.84
N TYR A 339 -8.48 38.61 -24.60
CA TYR A 339 -7.22 38.19 -23.98
C TYR A 339 -7.12 36.66 -23.81
N LEU A 340 -8.17 36.01 -23.32
CA LEU A 340 -8.20 34.55 -23.23
C LEU A 340 -8.06 33.90 -24.62
N GLN A 341 -8.74 34.45 -25.63
CA GLN A 341 -8.76 33.90 -26.99
C GLN A 341 -7.47 34.15 -27.79
N ASP A 342 -6.82 35.29 -27.60
CA ASP A 342 -5.64 35.69 -28.38
C ASP A 342 -4.31 35.39 -27.69
N GLN A 343 -4.29 35.30 -26.35
CA GLN A 343 -3.03 35.17 -25.59
C GLN A 343 -2.94 33.86 -24.80
N VAL A 344 -4.06 33.32 -24.32
CA VAL A 344 -4.06 32.08 -23.52
C VAL A 344 -4.29 30.88 -24.43
N PHE A 345 -5.42 30.81 -25.14
CA PHE A 345 -5.80 29.63 -25.91
C PHE A 345 -4.87 29.23 -27.07
N PRO A 346 -4.15 30.14 -27.77
CA PRO A 346 -3.21 29.73 -28.81
C PRO A 346 -2.01 28.94 -28.27
N GLY A 347 -1.62 29.16 -27.01
CA GLY A 347 -0.58 28.38 -26.32
C GLY A 347 -1.05 27.02 -25.78
N TYR A 348 -2.37 26.77 -25.81
CA TYR A 348 -3.03 25.52 -25.40
C TYR A 348 -3.78 24.85 -26.56
N ALA A 349 -3.59 25.32 -27.79
CA ALA A 349 -4.19 24.70 -28.97
C ALA A 349 -3.68 23.26 -29.08
N PRO A 350 -4.56 22.26 -29.13
CA PRO A 350 -4.12 20.89 -29.25
C PRO A 350 -3.38 20.69 -30.58
N PRO A 351 -2.37 19.80 -30.64
CA PRO A 351 -1.75 19.45 -31.91
C PRO A 351 -2.81 18.86 -32.87
N GLU A 352 -2.61 19.05 -34.19
CA GLU A 352 -3.63 18.79 -35.23
C GLU A 352 -4.17 17.34 -35.22
N ASP A 353 -3.40 16.41 -34.64
CA ASP A 353 -3.69 15.00 -34.44
C ASP A 353 -4.77 14.71 -33.37
N VAL A 354 -5.00 15.61 -32.41
CA VAL A 354 -6.11 15.48 -31.42
C VAL A 354 -7.45 15.91 -32.03
N GLY A 355 -7.43 16.66 -33.14
CA GLY A 355 -8.62 17.00 -33.91
C GLY A 355 -9.37 15.76 -34.42
N ASP A 356 -8.66 14.67 -34.67
CA ASP A 356 -9.24 13.38 -35.06
C ASP A 356 -9.96 12.71 -33.89
N PHE A 357 -9.46 12.84 -32.67
CA PHE A 357 -10.10 12.31 -31.45
C PHE A 357 -11.44 13.01 -31.16
N HIS A 358 -11.47 14.34 -31.32
CA HIS A 358 -12.70 15.14 -31.19
C HIS A 358 -13.74 14.82 -32.29
N ARG A 359 -13.27 14.44 -33.48
CA ARG A 359 -14.12 13.99 -34.59
C ARG A 359 -14.75 12.63 -34.31
N ILE A 360 -14.00 11.72 -33.67
CA ILE A 360 -14.48 10.41 -33.21
C ILE A 360 -15.53 10.56 -32.11
N LEU A 361 -15.28 11.39 -31.09
CA LEU A 361 -16.26 11.63 -30.02
C LEU A 361 -17.56 12.25 -30.55
N LYS A 362 -17.48 13.22 -31.49
CA LYS A 362 -18.66 13.79 -32.14
C LYS A 362 -19.43 12.78 -33.02
N SER A 363 -18.74 11.78 -33.58
CA SER A 363 -19.43 10.71 -34.32
C SER A 363 -20.26 9.81 -33.41
N ILE A 364 -19.79 9.58 -32.18
CA ILE A 364 -20.51 8.81 -31.14
C ILE A 364 -21.74 9.58 -30.63
N GLU A 365 -21.67 10.91 -30.51
CA GLU A 365 -22.81 11.76 -30.13
C GLU A 365 -23.90 11.87 -31.23
N SER A 366 -23.55 11.59 -32.49
CA SER A 366 -24.45 11.74 -33.64
C SER A 366 -25.26 10.51 -34.00
N GLU A 367 -25.04 9.37 -33.32
CA GLU A 367 -25.88 8.19 -33.49
C GLU A 367 -27.23 8.41 -32.79
N PRO A 368 -28.37 8.30 -33.50
CA PRO A 368 -29.67 8.48 -32.88
C PRO A 368 -29.94 7.34 -31.88
N PRO A 369 -30.54 7.62 -30.71
CA PRO A 369 -30.90 6.58 -29.76
C PRO A 369 -31.89 5.61 -30.40
N CYS A 370 -31.52 4.33 -30.42
CA CYS A 370 -32.41 3.24 -30.80
C CYS A 370 -33.59 3.18 -29.82
N GLY A 371 -34.78 3.58 -30.30
CA GLY A 371 -36.09 3.10 -29.84
C GLY A 371 -36.58 3.60 -28.48
N GLU A 372 -37.70 4.32 -28.48
CA GLU A 372 -38.47 4.64 -27.27
C GLU A 372 -39.01 3.36 -26.59
N PRO A 373 -38.82 3.19 -25.27
CA PRO A 373 -39.51 2.14 -24.51
C PRO A 373 -40.95 2.54 -24.17
N PRO A 374 -41.89 1.58 -24.06
CA PRO A 374 -43.29 1.86 -23.78
C PRO A 374 -43.51 2.31 -22.33
N SER A 375 -44.32 3.36 -22.17
CA SER A 375 -44.75 3.95 -20.91
C SER A 375 -45.63 3.03 -20.08
N THR A 376 -45.29 2.82 -18.80
CA THR A 376 -46.21 2.32 -17.76
C THR A 376 -46.07 3.09 -16.44
N PRO A 377 -47.13 3.13 -15.60
CA PRO A 377 -47.35 4.22 -14.65
C PRO A 377 -46.99 3.88 -13.20
N GLY A 378 -46.46 4.90 -12.51
CA GLY A 378 -46.80 5.32 -11.15
C GLY A 378 -46.60 4.32 -10.00
N VAL A 379 -45.50 4.47 -9.26
CA VAL A 379 -45.44 4.04 -7.85
C VAL A 379 -44.75 5.13 -7.02
N SER A 380 -45.47 5.58 -6.00
CA SER A 380 -45.07 6.56 -4.99
C SER A 380 -44.40 5.85 -3.82
N THR A 381 -43.20 6.29 -3.41
CA THR A 381 -42.56 5.81 -2.17
C THR A 381 -42.13 6.99 -1.30
N GLN A 382 -42.58 6.95 -0.04
CA GLN A 382 -42.39 7.96 0.99
C GLN A 382 -40.99 7.87 1.61
N HIS A 383 -40.39 9.04 1.91
CA HIS A 383 -39.15 9.17 2.65
C HIS A 383 -39.39 9.05 4.17
N THR A 384 -38.63 8.18 4.84
CA THR A 384 -38.44 8.22 6.30
C THR A 384 -37.05 8.78 6.63
N SER A 385 -37.03 9.72 7.56
CA SER A 385 -35.86 10.43 8.09
C SER A 385 -35.30 9.68 9.29
N ILE A 386 -33.98 9.47 9.35
CA ILE A 386 -33.27 9.02 10.56
C ILE A 386 -32.11 9.97 10.85
N ASP A 387 -32.14 10.50 12.07
CA ASP A 387 -31.13 11.33 12.72
C ASP A 387 -29.80 10.61 12.90
N GLN A 388 -28.68 11.32 12.70
CA GLN A 388 -27.34 10.86 13.09
C GLN A 388 -26.72 11.81 14.11
N GLY A 389 -26.43 11.26 15.30
CA GLY A 389 -25.67 11.90 16.36
C GLY A 389 -24.15 11.77 16.18
N ASN A 390 -23.45 12.74 16.77
CA ASN A 390 -22.01 13.03 16.73
C ASN A 390 -21.05 11.91 17.17
N VAL A 391 -19.92 11.77 16.45
CA VAL A 391 -18.61 11.26 16.94
C VAL A 391 -17.48 12.01 16.17
N PRO A 392 -16.32 12.38 16.80
CA PRO A 392 -15.45 13.46 16.32
C PRO A 392 -14.38 13.09 15.28
N GLN A 393 -14.06 14.06 14.42
CA GLN A 393 -13.06 14.04 13.34
C GLN A 393 -11.61 13.90 13.84
N ALA A 394 -10.87 12.99 13.20
CA ALA A 394 -9.42 13.09 13.03
C ALA A 394 -9.12 13.33 11.54
N VAL A 395 -8.40 14.40 11.24
CA VAL A 395 -8.18 14.95 9.89
C VAL A 395 -7.05 14.19 9.18
N LEU A 396 -7.35 13.63 8.02
CA LEU A 396 -6.40 13.26 6.97
C LEU A 396 -6.93 13.85 5.65
N GLY A 397 -6.04 14.47 4.86
CA GLY A 397 -6.38 15.50 3.88
C GLY A 397 -7.40 15.08 2.81
N GLU A 398 -8.62 15.61 2.93
CA GLU A 398 -9.68 15.49 1.93
C GLU A 398 -9.71 16.73 1.02
N TYR A 399 -9.99 16.52 -0.27
CA TYR A 399 -10.29 17.59 -1.23
C TYR A 399 -11.81 17.73 -1.35
N THR A 400 -12.31 18.95 -1.22
CA THR A 400 -13.74 19.26 -1.37
C THR A 400 -13.97 20.01 -2.67
N LEU A 401 -14.73 19.43 -3.60
CA LEU A 401 -15.15 20.11 -4.83
C LEU A 401 -16.50 20.80 -4.58
N TRP A 402 -16.60 22.11 -4.83
CA TRP A 402 -17.82 22.89 -4.63
C TRP A 402 -18.47 23.28 -5.96
N GLY A 403 -19.79 23.11 -6.08
CA GLY A 403 -20.59 23.60 -7.21
C GLY A 403 -21.90 24.22 -6.70
N LYS A 404 -22.26 25.43 -7.17
CA LYS A 404 -23.41 26.22 -6.64
C LYS A 404 -24.69 26.16 -7.47
N ALA A 405 -24.72 25.44 -8.59
CA ALA A 405 -25.86 25.55 -9.51
C ALA A 405 -27.11 24.79 -9.04
N TRP A 406 -26.97 23.72 -8.26
CA TRP A 406 -28.07 22.90 -7.75
C TRP A 406 -27.69 22.43 -6.33
N SER A 407 -28.65 22.22 -5.42
CA SER A 407 -28.40 22.01 -3.98
C SER A 407 -27.72 20.67 -3.63
N TRP A 408 -26.41 20.52 -3.89
CA TRP A 408 -25.67 19.30 -3.56
C TRP A 408 -24.72 19.53 -2.39
N LYS A 409 -24.68 18.55 -1.47
CA LYS A 409 -23.70 18.45 -0.37
C LYS A 409 -22.29 18.33 -0.95
N ALA A 410 -21.29 18.79 -0.20
CA ALA A 410 -19.87 18.65 -0.53
C ALA A 410 -19.55 17.22 -1.01
N LEU A 411 -19.02 17.10 -2.22
CA LEU A 411 -18.58 15.82 -2.75
C LEU A 411 -17.17 15.55 -2.22
N HIS A 412 -17.07 14.59 -1.29
CA HIS A 412 -15.80 14.11 -0.75
C HIS A 412 -15.30 12.97 -1.64
N VAL A 413 -14.25 13.25 -2.41
CA VAL A 413 -13.59 12.26 -3.28
C VAL A 413 -12.16 12.05 -2.83
N HIS A 414 -11.65 10.84 -3.04
CA HIS A 414 -10.26 10.51 -2.75
C HIS A 414 -9.32 11.44 -3.55
N PRO A 415 -8.22 11.95 -2.95
CA PRO A 415 -7.33 12.91 -3.60
C PRO A 415 -6.77 12.44 -4.94
N ASP A 416 -6.41 11.16 -5.06
CA ASP A 416 -5.89 10.60 -6.31
C ASP A 416 -6.94 10.57 -7.41
N TYR A 417 -8.19 10.27 -7.06
CA TYR A 417 -9.31 10.28 -8.01
C TYR A 417 -9.61 11.71 -8.47
N ALA A 418 -9.58 12.69 -7.56
CA ALA A 418 -9.71 14.09 -7.91
C ALA A 418 -8.59 14.57 -8.84
N ALA A 419 -7.35 14.11 -8.62
CA ALA A 419 -6.22 14.45 -9.49
C ALA A 419 -6.38 13.88 -10.91
N VAL A 420 -6.81 12.62 -11.03
CA VAL A 420 -7.11 11.98 -12.32
C VAL A 420 -8.28 12.66 -13.01
N LEU A 421 -9.38 12.91 -12.30
CA LEU A 421 -10.53 13.65 -12.83
C LEU A 421 -10.12 15.02 -13.36
N CYS A 422 -9.32 15.78 -12.61
CA CYS A 422 -8.85 17.08 -13.05
C CYS A 422 -7.99 16.98 -14.31
N ALA A 423 -7.06 16.02 -14.38
CA ALA A 423 -6.25 15.80 -15.57
C ALA A 423 -7.12 15.43 -16.79
N CYS A 424 -7.97 14.41 -16.66
CA CYS A 424 -8.84 13.95 -17.75
C CYS A 424 -9.84 15.04 -18.18
N ALA A 425 -10.41 15.78 -17.24
CA ALA A 425 -11.37 16.84 -17.53
C ALA A 425 -10.74 17.99 -18.32
N THR A 426 -9.48 18.32 -18.06
CA THR A 426 -8.76 19.31 -18.87
C THR A 426 -8.53 18.87 -20.31
N HIS A 427 -8.36 17.56 -20.57
CA HIS A 427 -8.22 17.04 -21.93
C HIS A 427 -9.56 16.96 -22.68
N LEU A 428 -10.65 16.72 -21.96
CA LEU A 428 -12.00 16.64 -22.51
C LEU A 428 -12.73 17.98 -22.54
N TRP A 429 -12.10 19.03 -22.01
CA TRP A 429 -12.66 20.38 -21.89
C TRP A 429 -13.96 20.39 -21.09
N LEU A 430 -14.03 19.50 -20.10
CA LEU A 430 -15.13 19.36 -19.18
C LEU A 430 -14.74 19.89 -17.81
N HIS A 431 -15.74 20.29 -17.02
CA HIS A 431 -15.49 20.53 -15.61
C HIS A 431 -15.24 19.17 -14.91
N PRO A 432 -14.29 19.06 -13.96
CA PRO A 432 -14.02 17.78 -13.27
C PRO A 432 -15.26 17.14 -12.65
N LEU A 433 -16.18 17.95 -12.11
CA LEU A 433 -17.48 17.46 -11.61
C LEU A 433 -18.41 16.94 -12.73
N HIS A 434 -18.41 17.56 -13.92
CA HIS A 434 -19.19 17.05 -15.05
C HIS A 434 -18.61 15.73 -15.57
N LEU A 435 -17.28 15.62 -15.63
CA LEU A 435 -16.63 14.36 -15.98
C LEU A 435 -16.93 13.27 -14.93
N HIS A 436 -16.90 13.61 -13.65
CA HIS A 436 -17.30 12.69 -12.58
C HIS A 436 -18.75 12.21 -12.76
N HIS A 437 -19.69 13.11 -13.02
CA HIS A 437 -21.09 12.74 -13.25
C HIS A 437 -21.26 11.86 -14.49
N LEU A 438 -20.56 12.15 -15.59
CA LEU A 438 -20.58 11.31 -16.78
C LEU A 438 -20.06 9.90 -16.49
N LEU A 439 -18.97 9.79 -15.71
CA LEU A 439 -18.45 8.49 -15.28
C LEU A 439 -19.45 7.73 -14.40
N CYS A 440 -20.11 8.40 -13.45
CA CYS A 440 -21.15 7.78 -12.63
C CYS A 440 -22.36 7.33 -13.47
N GLN A 441 -22.78 8.11 -14.47
CA GLN A 441 -23.85 7.73 -15.39
C GLN A 441 -23.46 6.50 -16.22
N LEU A 442 -22.25 6.50 -16.76
CA LEU A 442 -21.70 5.38 -17.52
C LEU A 442 -21.66 4.10 -16.66
N GLU A 443 -21.21 4.21 -15.41
CA GLU A 443 -21.16 3.09 -14.46
C GLU A 443 -22.56 2.50 -14.21
N VAL A 444 -23.58 3.34 -14.04
CA VAL A 444 -24.98 2.87 -13.89
C VAL A 444 -25.46 2.13 -15.13
N GLU A 445 -25.16 2.62 -16.33
CA GLU A 445 -25.57 1.94 -17.58
C GLU A 445 -24.82 0.61 -17.78
N VAL A 446 -23.54 0.54 -17.42
CA VAL A 446 -22.78 -0.73 -17.42
C VAL A 446 -23.40 -1.73 -16.44
N CYS A 447 -23.74 -1.31 -15.22
CA CYS A 447 -24.38 -2.19 -14.24
C CYS A 447 -25.74 -2.70 -14.71
N LYS A 448 -26.54 -1.88 -15.43
CA LYS A 448 -27.81 -2.33 -16.02
C LYS A 448 -27.58 -3.37 -17.11
N ALA A 449 -26.63 -3.12 -18.02
CA ALA A 449 -26.31 -4.05 -19.09
C ALA A 449 -25.82 -5.40 -18.54
N ASP A 450 -25.00 -5.39 -17.49
CA ASP A 450 -24.56 -6.62 -16.81
C ASP A 450 -25.72 -7.37 -16.16
N ALA A 451 -26.67 -6.67 -15.53
CA ALA A 451 -27.86 -7.27 -14.93
C ALA A 451 -28.77 -7.92 -16.00
N GLU A 452 -29.01 -7.24 -17.12
CA GLU A 452 -29.80 -7.77 -18.24
C GLU A 452 -29.12 -8.99 -18.88
N ALA A 453 -27.80 -8.94 -19.07
CA ALA A 453 -27.04 -10.08 -19.57
C ALA A 453 -27.12 -11.29 -18.61
N HIS A 454 -27.09 -11.04 -17.30
CA HIS A 454 -27.25 -12.08 -16.29
C HIS A 454 -28.67 -12.68 -16.31
N GLU A 455 -29.72 -11.86 -16.40
CA GLU A 455 -31.10 -12.33 -16.50
C GLU A 455 -31.34 -13.16 -17.78
N ALA A 456 -30.76 -12.74 -18.91
CA ALA A 456 -30.85 -13.49 -20.16
C ALA A 456 -30.17 -14.86 -20.08
N LEU A 457 -29.06 -14.98 -19.35
CA LEU A 457 -28.40 -16.26 -19.07
C LEU A 457 -29.27 -17.15 -18.19
N VAL A 458 -29.88 -16.60 -17.14
CA VAL A 458 -30.74 -17.35 -16.21
C VAL A 458 -32.05 -17.81 -16.86
N GLN A 459 -32.58 -17.06 -17.83
CA GLN A 459 -33.81 -17.44 -18.56
C GLN A 459 -33.56 -18.38 -19.75
N GLY A 460 -32.29 -18.53 -20.19
CA GLY A 460 -31.87 -19.41 -21.27
C GLY A 460 -31.52 -20.83 -20.83
N GLU A 461 -31.54 -21.11 -19.52
CA GLU A 461 -31.42 -22.43 -18.88
C GLU A 461 -32.79 -22.94 -18.41
#